data_AF-M4SUU7-F1
#
_entry.id   AF-M4SUU7-F1
#
_cell.length_a   1.000
_cell.length_b   1.000
_cell.length_c   1.000
_cell.angle_alpha   90.00
_cell.angle_beta   90.00
_cell.angle_gamma   90.00
#
_symmetry.space_group_name_H-M   'P 1'
#
loop_
_entity.id
_entity.type
_entity.pdbx_description
1 polymer ?
#
loop_
_entity_poly.entity_id
_entity_poly.type
_entity_poly.pdbx_seq_one_letter_code
_entity_poly.pdbx_strand_id
1 'polypeptide(L)'
;LYAERAFEFYKAAQTTLKIAQATNIQTLLNNAAFGAGNTEATTNYGAGNRAAICSGTKTPTQLKVGSSLKLDLLCLCAYDNGDATNGAKVCGTDTAATGSGSNDNWGGNSKMQANWTPLKTACQKRKTQVKLTLATVEAIRLRLGELLGRQTPATAKTHKYVLGSIMGNGDEGCKGNKDSNGGRCVKYKESDVTGPAKGMEWLRNLREAALAKEAAELANAELTAITRSLQLLSDSTNLLFDEDETTPATPTTPNPSTAGSKAQ
;
A
#
# COMPACT_ATOMS: atom_id res chain seq x y z
N LEU A 1 17.97 40.24 8.27
CA LEU A 1 18.73 38.96 8.23
C LEU A 1 18.07 37.81 9.01
N TYR A 2 17.99 37.82 10.35
CA TYR A 2 17.40 36.71 11.12
C TYR A 2 15.90 36.48 10.83
N ALA A 3 15.10 37.55 10.83
CA ALA A 3 13.66 37.49 10.53
C ALA A 3 13.36 37.02 9.09
N GLU A 4 14.15 37.46 8.10
CA GLU A 4 14.01 37.03 6.70
C GLU A 4 14.31 35.54 6.55
N ARG A 5 15.36 35.05 7.22
CA ARG A 5 15.72 33.63 7.21
C ARG A 5 14.66 32.77 7.90
N ALA A 6 14.07 33.26 9.00
CA ALA A 6 12.95 32.60 9.67
C ALA A 6 11.71 32.50 8.77
N PHE A 7 11.41 33.56 8.01
CA PHE A 7 10.28 33.59 7.08
C PHE A 7 10.44 32.59 5.93
N GLU A 8 11.65 32.45 5.38
CA GLU A 8 11.94 31.44 4.35
C GLU A 8 11.80 30.01 4.90
N PHE A 9 12.28 29.74 6.12
CA PHE A 9 12.05 28.46 6.79
C PHE A 9 10.56 28.18 7.03
N TYR A 10 9.78 29.20 7.39
CA TYR A 10 8.33 29.07 7.58
C TYR A 10 7.60 28.72 6.26
N LYS A 11 7.96 29.36 5.15
CA LYS A 11 7.42 29.02 3.81
C LYS A 11 7.78 27.60 3.39
N ALA A 12 9.04 27.19 3.62
CA ALA A 12 9.49 25.84 3.35
C ALA A 12 8.68 24.83 4.17
N ALA A 13 8.53 25.07 5.48
CA ALA A 13 7.74 24.20 6.36
C ALA A 13 6.28 24.05 5.90
N GLN A 14 5.61 25.13 5.46
CA GLN A 14 4.25 25.04 4.94
C GLN A 14 4.16 24.19 3.66
N THR A 15 5.14 24.33 2.76
CA THR A 15 5.19 23.53 1.53
C THR A 15 5.40 22.06 1.85
N THR A 16 6.37 21.75 2.71
CA THR A 16 6.69 20.38 3.12
C THR A 16 5.55 19.74 3.90
N LEU A 17 4.84 20.49 4.75
CA LEU A 17 3.65 20.00 5.45
C LEU A 17 2.53 19.59 4.49
N LYS A 18 2.29 20.38 3.44
CA LYS A 18 1.32 20.02 2.40
C LYS A 18 1.71 18.71 1.72
N ILE A 19 2.98 18.49 1.41
CA ILE A 19 3.48 17.24 0.81
C ILE A 19 3.26 16.05 1.75
N ALA A 20 3.58 16.20 3.04
CA ALA A 20 3.35 15.16 4.05
C ALA A 20 1.87 14.77 4.20
N GLN A 21 0.95 15.67 3.85
CA GLN A 21 -0.50 15.49 3.96
C GLN A 21 -1.21 15.18 2.62
N ALA A 22 -0.52 15.33 1.49
CA ALA A 22 -1.15 15.39 0.16
C ALA A 22 -1.77 14.07 -0.34
N THR A 23 -1.60 12.94 0.35
CA THR A 23 -2.14 11.66 -0.12
C THR A 23 -2.64 10.80 1.04
N ASN A 24 -3.89 10.34 0.93
CA ASN A 24 -4.43 9.35 1.85
C ASN A 24 -3.88 7.96 1.48
N ILE A 25 -2.69 7.65 2.01
CA ILE A 25 -2.02 6.35 1.86
C ILE A 25 -2.98 5.21 2.24
N GLN A 26 -3.82 5.39 3.26
CA GLN A 26 -4.80 4.38 3.67
C GLN A 26 -5.86 4.12 2.60
N THR A 27 -6.31 5.14 1.87
CA THR A 27 -7.23 4.97 0.74
C THR A 27 -6.58 4.13 -0.37
N LEU A 28 -5.34 4.42 -0.75
CA LEU A 28 -4.62 3.65 -1.77
C LEU A 28 -4.40 2.19 -1.33
N LEU A 29 -4.04 1.97 -0.06
CA LEU A 29 -3.91 0.62 0.50
C LEU A 29 -5.24 -0.14 0.53
N ASN A 30 -6.34 0.54 0.90
CA ASN A 30 -7.67 -0.06 0.87
C ASN A 30 -8.10 -0.42 -0.55
N ASN A 31 -7.86 0.47 -1.52
CA ASN A 31 -8.14 0.22 -2.92
C ASN A 31 -7.30 -0.95 -3.45
N ALA A 32 -6.01 -1.03 -3.09
CA ALA A 32 -5.17 -2.16 -3.46
C ALA A 32 -5.69 -3.48 -2.87
N ALA A 33 -6.07 -3.48 -1.60
CA ALA A 33 -6.52 -4.69 -0.92
C ALA A 33 -7.91 -5.16 -1.40
N PHE A 34 -8.86 -4.23 -1.58
CA PHE A 34 -10.29 -4.54 -1.70
C PHE A 34 -10.95 -4.01 -2.98
N GLY A 35 -10.26 -3.17 -3.74
CA GLY A 35 -10.77 -2.50 -4.95
C GLY A 35 -11.39 -1.14 -4.63
N ALA A 36 -11.40 -0.24 -5.62
CA ALA A 36 -11.95 1.10 -5.44
C ALA A 36 -13.41 1.07 -4.96
N GLY A 37 -13.72 1.86 -3.92
CA GLY A 37 -15.05 1.97 -3.33
C GLY A 37 -15.49 0.78 -2.47
N ASN A 38 -14.64 -0.24 -2.32
CA ASN A 38 -14.92 -1.39 -1.47
C ASN A 38 -14.20 -1.30 -0.12
N THR A 39 -14.76 -1.99 0.87
CA THR A 39 -14.08 -2.30 2.13
C THR A 39 -13.90 -3.80 2.28
N GLU A 40 -13.14 -4.22 3.28
CA GLU A 40 -12.99 -5.65 3.58
C GLU A 40 -14.34 -6.35 3.76
N ALA A 41 -15.28 -5.72 4.47
CA ALA A 41 -16.57 -6.29 4.82
C ALA A 41 -17.60 -6.21 3.67
N THR A 42 -17.47 -5.21 2.80
CA THR A 42 -18.49 -4.88 1.80
C THR A 42 -18.09 -5.21 0.36
N THR A 43 -16.96 -5.88 0.13
CA THR A 43 -16.53 -6.26 -1.22
C THR A 43 -17.65 -6.98 -1.97
N ASN A 44 -17.98 -6.48 -3.16
CA ASN A 44 -18.88 -7.10 -4.12
C ASN A 44 -18.29 -6.92 -5.53
N TYR A 45 -18.00 -8.02 -6.22
CA TYR A 45 -17.43 -7.99 -7.57
C TYR A 45 -18.48 -8.09 -8.68
N GLY A 46 -19.77 -8.06 -8.30
CA GLY A 46 -20.91 -8.11 -9.20
C GLY A 46 -21.31 -9.53 -9.59
N ALA A 47 -22.14 -9.62 -10.63
CA ALA A 47 -22.62 -10.89 -11.17
C ALA A 47 -21.52 -11.63 -11.94
N GLY A 48 -21.53 -12.96 -11.85
CA GLY A 48 -20.64 -13.83 -12.60
C GLY A 48 -20.26 -15.07 -11.78
N ASN A 49 -20.07 -16.18 -12.49
CA ASN A 49 -19.40 -17.34 -11.90
C ASN A 49 -17.87 -17.12 -11.88
N ARG A 50 -17.15 -18.02 -11.22
CA ARG A 50 -15.69 -17.93 -11.09
C ARG A 50 -14.97 -17.79 -12.43
N ALA A 51 -15.30 -18.61 -13.43
CA ALA A 51 -14.65 -18.57 -14.74
C ALA A 51 -14.83 -17.21 -15.44
N ALA A 52 -16.01 -16.60 -15.32
CA ALA A 52 -16.27 -15.27 -15.87
C ALA A 52 -15.49 -14.19 -15.11
N ILE A 53 -15.48 -14.23 -13.78
CA ILE A 53 -14.83 -13.23 -12.93
C ILE A 53 -13.30 -13.32 -12.98
N CYS A 54 -12.78 -14.55 -12.90
CA CYS A 54 -11.36 -14.87 -12.76
C CYS A 54 -10.61 -14.99 -14.09
N SER A 55 -11.33 -15.16 -15.21
CA SER A 55 -10.71 -15.28 -16.53
C SER A 55 -11.50 -14.73 -17.71
N GLY A 56 -12.70 -14.18 -17.50
CA GLY A 56 -13.53 -13.62 -18.56
C GLY A 56 -14.09 -14.68 -19.50
N THR A 57 -14.04 -15.96 -19.10
CA THR A 57 -14.46 -17.08 -19.93
C THR A 57 -15.95 -17.00 -20.20
N LYS A 58 -16.34 -17.12 -21.48
CA LYS A 58 -17.70 -16.92 -22.03
C LYS A 58 -18.27 -15.50 -21.89
N THR A 59 -17.85 -14.74 -20.87
CA THR A 59 -18.35 -13.38 -20.62
C THR A 59 -17.20 -12.40 -20.31
N PRO A 60 -16.47 -11.90 -21.32
CA PRO A 60 -15.29 -11.03 -21.11
C PRO A 60 -15.59 -9.74 -20.34
N THR A 61 -16.82 -9.23 -20.42
CA THR A 61 -17.27 -8.03 -19.68
C THR A 61 -17.37 -8.25 -18.16
N GLN A 62 -17.41 -9.50 -17.71
CA GLN A 62 -17.44 -9.89 -16.30
C GLN A 62 -16.05 -10.14 -15.72
N LEU A 63 -14.96 -10.00 -16.50
CA LEU A 63 -13.60 -10.11 -15.99
C LEU A 63 -13.30 -8.98 -14.98
N LYS A 64 -12.99 -9.34 -13.73
CA LYS A 64 -12.74 -8.38 -12.64
C LYS A 64 -11.38 -8.51 -11.96
N VAL A 65 -10.64 -9.60 -12.17
CA VAL A 65 -9.29 -9.77 -11.60
C VAL A 65 -8.36 -8.63 -11.99
N GLY A 66 -7.37 -8.38 -11.14
CA GLY A 66 -6.51 -7.20 -11.21
C GLY A 66 -7.11 -5.97 -10.53
N SER A 67 -8.40 -5.96 -10.18
CA SER A 67 -9.04 -4.85 -9.45
C SER A 67 -8.63 -4.80 -7.97
N SER A 68 -8.42 -5.94 -7.32
CA SER A 68 -8.04 -6.02 -5.91
C SER A 68 -7.22 -7.27 -5.60
N LEU A 69 -6.34 -7.17 -4.61
CA LEU A 69 -5.57 -8.33 -4.15
C LEU A 69 -6.46 -9.41 -3.54
N LYS A 70 -7.53 -9.01 -2.83
CA LYS A 70 -8.52 -9.93 -2.27
C LYS A 70 -9.18 -10.78 -3.36
N LEU A 71 -9.58 -10.18 -4.49
CA LEU A 71 -10.19 -10.92 -5.59
C LEU A 71 -9.21 -11.91 -6.21
N ASP A 72 -8.00 -11.46 -6.52
CA ASP A 72 -6.98 -12.31 -7.15
C ASP A 72 -6.66 -13.52 -6.26
N LEU A 73 -6.50 -13.31 -4.94
CA LEU A 73 -6.28 -14.40 -4.00
C LEU A 73 -7.49 -15.35 -3.89
N LEU A 74 -8.73 -14.84 -3.91
CA LEU A 74 -9.92 -15.70 -3.92
C LEU A 74 -9.98 -16.55 -5.19
N CYS A 75 -9.70 -15.96 -6.36
CA CYS A 75 -9.65 -16.70 -7.62
C CYS A 75 -8.61 -17.83 -7.60
N LEU A 76 -7.45 -17.61 -6.97
CA LEU A 76 -6.39 -18.62 -6.80
C LEU A 76 -6.70 -19.68 -5.75
N CYS A 77 -7.27 -19.26 -4.61
CA CYS A 77 -7.24 -20.05 -3.37
C CYS A 77 -8.60 -20.54 -2.89
N ALA A 78 -9.68 -19.81 -3.18
CA ALA A 78 -11.01 -20.23 -2.74
C ALA A 78 -11.42 -21.55 -3.41
N TYR A 79 -12.15 -22.38 -2.68
CA TYR A 79 -12.56 -23.70 -3.15
C TYR A 79 -13.49 -23.63 -4.37
N ASP A 80 -13.50 -24.70 -5.15
CA ASP A 80 -14.55 -25.01 -6.12
C ASP A 80 -15.51 -26.04 -5.50
N ASN A 81 -16.76 -26.02 -5.94
CA ASN A 81 -17.78 -26.99 -5.53
C ASN A 81 -17.30 -28.43 -5.77
N GLY A 82 -17.70 -29.35 -4.88
CA GLY A 82 -17.43 -30.79 -5.07
C GLY A 82 -16.01 -31.27 -4.74
N ASP A 83 -15.01 -30.40 -4.51
CA ASP A 83 -13.68 -30.79 -4.02
C ASP A 83 -13.57 -30.57 -2.49
N ALA A 84 -14.42 -31.25 -1.71
CA ALA A 84 -14.47 -31.08 -0.26
C ALA A 84 -13.15 -31.46 0.45
N THR A 85 -12.38 -32.39 -0.13
CA THR A 85 -11.16 -32.93 0.49
C THR A 85 -9.94 -32.03 0.28
N ASN A 86 -9.79 -31.44 -0.91
CA ASN A 86 -8.58 -30.70 -1.28
C ASN A 86 -8.85 -29.24 -1.70
N GLY A 87 -10.11 -28.87 -1.95
CA GLY A 87 -10.50 -27.51 -2.36
C GLY A 87 -10.15 -26.44 -1.32
N ALA A 88 -10.11 -26.80 -0.03
CA ALA A 88 -9.71 -25.89 1.05
C ALA A 88 -8.18 -25.72 1.20
N LYS A 89 -7.38 -26.53 0.50
CA LYS A 89 -5.94 -26.70 0.76
C LYS A 89 -5.03 -26.13 -0.34
N VAL A 90 -5.61 -25.45 -1.34
CA VAL A 90 -4.92 -25.03 -2.57
C VAL A 90 -3.71 -24.15 -2.30
N CYS A 91 -3.89 -23.13 -1.46
CA CYS A 91 -2.85 -22.16 -1.14
C CYS A 91 -2.13 -22.49 0.17
N GLY A 92 -2.39 -23.68 0.71
CA GLY A 92 -1.92 -24.14 2.02
C GLY A 92 -3.05 -24.74 2.84
N THR A 93 -2.70 -25.39 3.95
CA THR A 93 -3.66 -25.90 4.93
C THR A 93 -4.57 -24.78 5.46
N ASP A 94 -5.88 -25.04 5.46
CA ASP A 94 -6.94 -24.15 5.96
C ASP A 94 -6.94 -22.75 5.32
N THR A 95 -6.70 -22.67 4.01
CA THR A 95 -6.65 -21.41 3.26
C THR A 95 -7.95 -21.02 2.57
N ALA A 96 -8.95 -21.90 2.59
CA ALA A 96 -10.30 -21.61 2.12
C ALA A 96 -11.33 -22.38 2.95
N ALA A 97 -12.60 -22.02 2.81
CA ALA A 97 -13.68 -22.81 3.38
C ALA A 97 -13.75 -24.19 2.70
N THR A 98 -14.37 -25.16 3.37
CA THR A 98 -14.70 -26.45 2.77
C THR A 98 -16.04 -26.33 2.07
N GLY A 99 -16.08 -26.53 0.76
CA GLY A 99 -17.33 -26.60 0.01
C GLY A 99 -18.17 -27.81 0.42
N SER A 100 -19.46 -27.60 0.58
CA SER A 100 -20.47 -28.62 0.84
C SER A 100 -21.25 -28.96 -0.44
N GLY A 101 -20.98 -30.11 -1.04
CA GLY A 101 -21.71 -30.60 -2.21
C GLY A 101 -21.42 -29.86 -3.52
N SER A 102 -22.08 -30.32 -4.59
CA SER A 102 -21.80 -29.97 -5.98
C SER A 102 -22.35 -28.61 -6.43
N ASN A 103 -23.09 -27.86 -5.60
CA ASN A 103 -23.61 -26.53 -5.94
C ASN A 103 -23.09 -25.42 -5.01
N ASP A 104 -22.20 -25.77 -4.09
CA ASP A 104 -21.60 -24.83 -3.16
C ASP A 104 -20.34 -24.26 -3.80
N ASN A 105 -20.47 -23.18 -4.57
CA ASN A 105 -19.31 -22.46 -5.10
C ASN A 105 -19.34 -21.01 -4.64
N TRP A 106 -18.16 -20.41 -4.52
CA TRP A 106 -17.96 -18.99 -4.34
C TRP A 106 -18.28 -18.24 -5.65
N GLY A 107 -18.89 -17.06 -5.54
CA GLY A 107 -19.21 -16.20 -6.68
C GLY A 107 -19.03 -14.73 -6.33
N GLY A 108 -19.06 -13.84 -7.33
CA GLY A 108 -18.72 -12.42 -7.16
C GLY A 108 -19.51 -11.66 -6.08
N ASN A 109 -20.69 -12.18 -5.72
CA ASN A 109 -21.60 -11.62 -4.72
C ASN A 109 -22.01 -12.60 -3.61
N SER A 110 -21.40 -13.79 -3.52
CA SER A 110 -21.84 -14.84 -2.59
C SER A 110 -20.66 -15.58 -1.98
N LYS A 111 -20.77 -15.94 -0.69
CA LYS A 111 -19.78 -16.75 0.06
C LYS A 111 -18.37 -16.15 0.14
N MET A 112 -18.24 -14.83 -0.04
CA MET A 112 -16.98 -14.07 0.06
C MET A 112 -16.34 -14.26 1.42
N GLN A 113 -17.10 -13.97 2.47
CA GLN A 113 -16.57 -13.94 3.83
C GLN A 113 -16.16 -15.33 4.30
N ALA A 114 -16.94 -16.36 3.95
CA ALA A 114 -16.61 -17.75 4.25
C ALA A 114 -15.27 -18.18 3.66
N ASN A 115 -14.95 -17.74 2.45
CA ASN A 115 -13.66 -18.03 1.80
C ASN A 115 -12.53 -17.09 2.25
N TRP A 116 -12.85 -15.82 2.49
CA TRP A 116 -11.87 -14.81 2.81
C TRP A 116 -11.30 -14.95 4.22
N THR A 117 -12.13 -15.27 5.21
CA THR A 117 -11.71 -15.41 6.61
C THR A 117 -10.55 -16.41 6.82
N PRO A 118 -10.63 -17.67 6.35
CA PRO A 118 -9.52 -18.62 6.49
C PRO A 118 -8.29 -18.15 5.71
N LEU A 119 -8.48 -17.65 4.48
CA LEU A 119 -7.39 -17.13 3.65
C LEU A 119 -6.64 -15.97 4.33
N LYS A 120 -7.37 -14.99 4.87
CA LYS A 120 -6.82 -13.86 5.64
C LYS A 120 -6.01 -14.37 6.82
N THR A 121 -6.56 -15.31 7.58
CA THR A 121 -5.89 -15.91 8.75
C THR A 121 -4.58 -16.57 8.35
N ALA A 122 -4.57 -17.33 7.25
CA ALA A 122 -3.35 -17.94 6.73
C ALA A 122 -2.33 -16.91 6.23
N CYS A 123 -2.77 -15.86 5.54
CA CYS A 123 -1.90 -14.75 5.13
C CYS A 123 -1.27 -14.04 6.33
N GLN A 124 -2.03 -13.81 7.40
CA GLN A 124 -1.52 -13.18 8.63
C GLN A 124 -0.44 -14.03 9.31
N LYS A 125 -0.56 -15.36 9.27
CA LYS A 125 0.48 -16.28 9.78
C LYS A 125 1.76 -16.26 8.93
N ARG A 126 1.66 -15.88 7.65
CA ARG A 126 2.78 -15.84 6.69
C ARG A 126 3.32 -14.44 6.44
N LYS A 127 2.79 -13.42 7.12
CA LYS A 127 3.21 -12.03 6.91
C LYS A 127 4.70 -11.88 7.22
N THR A 128 5.44 -11.31 6.30
CA THR A 128 6.84 -10.94 6.49
C THR A 128 6.92 -9.46 6.86
N GLN A 129 7.98 -9.04 7.56
CA GLN A 129 8.20 -7.64 7.95
C GLN A 129 8.77 -6.80 6.79
N VAL A 130 8.20 -6.94 5.59
CA VAL A 130 8.65 -6.19 4.42
C VAL A 130 8.09 -4.76 4.48
N LYS A 131 8.96 -3.76 4.31
CA LYS A 131 8.56 -2.36 4.25
C LYS A 131 7.89 -2.06 2.91
N LEU A 132 6.81 -1.29 2.96
CA LEU A 132 6.21 -0.69 1.78
C LEU A 132 7.15 0.41 1.25
N THR A 133 7.81 0.10 0.13
CA THR A 133 8.72 0.98 -0.62
C THR A 133 8.50 0.73 -2.11
N LEU A 134 8.87 1.67 -2.96
CA LEU A 134 8.75 1.52 -4.40
C LEU A 134 9.53 0.29 -4.90
N ALA A 135 10.73 0.08 -4.37
CA ALA A 135 11.57 -1.06 -4.70
C ALA A 135 10.89 -2.42 -4.39
N THR A 136 10.24 -2.53 -3.23
CA THR A 136 9.47 -3.72 -2.87
C THR A 136 8.33 -3.97 -3.86
N VAL A 137 7.58 -2.93 -4.23
CA VAL A 137 6.45 -3.07 -5.16
C VAL A 137 6.92 -3.48 -6.57
N GLU A 138 8.04 -2.92 -7.04
CA GLU A 138 8.62 -3.34 -8.32
C GLU A 138 9.15 -4.78 -8.29
N ALA A 139 9.74 -5.23 -7.18
CA ALA A 139 10.13 -6.62 -7.02
C ALA A 139 8.90 -7.55 -7.10
N ILE A 140 7.77 -7.16 -6.50
CA ILE A 140 6.50 -7.90 -6.61
C ILE A 140 6.04 -7.94 -8.07
N ARG A 141 6.09 -6.82 -8.80
CA ARG A 141 5.71 -6.75 -10.22
C ARG A 141 6.55 -7.69 -11.08
N LEU A 142 7.87 -7.68 -10.90
CA LEU A 142 8.78 -8.56 -11.64
C LEU A 142 8.51 -10.02 -11.33
N ARG A 143 8.38 -10.37 -10.04
CA ARG A 143 8.06 -11.74 -9.62
C ARG A 143 6.71 -12.21 -10.15
N LEU A 144 5.72 -11.34 -10.20
CA LEU A 144 4.44 -11.66 -10.83
C LEU A 144 4.63 -11.96 -12.31
N GLY A 145 5.37 -11.13 -13.05
CA GLY A 145 5.73 -11.36 -14.45
C GLY A 145 6.40 -12.73 -14.71
N GLU A 146 7.31 -13.15 -13.82
CA GLU A 146 7.96 -14.47 -13.89
C GLU A 146 7.00 -15.66 -13.64
N LEU A 147 5.92 -15.43 -12.89
CA LEU A 147 4.95 -16.47 -12.55
C LEU A 147 3.83 -16.59 -13.60
N LEU A 148 3.58 -15.53 -14.38
CA LEU A 148 2.57 -15.54 -15.43
C LEU A 148 2.92 -16.57 -16.51
N GLY A 149 1.93 -17.40 -16.86
CA GLY A 149 2.04 -18.47 -17.86
C GLY A 149 2.86 -19.68 -17.42
N ARG A 150 3.50 -19.64 -16.24
CA ARG A 150 4.44 -20.70 -15.80
C ARG A 150 3.82 -22.09 -15.69
N GLN A 151 2.55 -22.18 -15.31
CA GLN A 151 1.81 -23.45 -15.25
C GLN A 151 0.68 -23.50 -16.28
N THR A 152 0.85 -22.81 -17.41
CA THR A 152 -0.06 -22.88 -18.55
C THR A 152 0.46 -23.88 -19.58
N PRO A 153 -0.27 -24.95 -19.91
CA PRO A 153 0.11 -25.90 -20.93
C PRO A 153 0.21 -25.25 -22.32
N ALA A 154 1.08 -25.78 -23.18
CA ALA A 154 1.24 -25.31 -24.55
C ALA A 154 -0.05 -25.39 -25.39
N THR A 155 -0.99 -26.26 -25.01
CA THR A 155 -2.33 -26.41 -25.61
C THR A 155 -3.27 -25.26 -25.25
N ALA A 156 -3.04 -24.54 -24.16
CA ALA A 156 -3.85 -23.41 -23.70
C ALA A 156 -3.31 -22.06 -24.22
N LYS A 157 -3.04 -21.97 -25.54
CA LYS A 157 -2.35 -20.82 -26.18
C LYS A 157 -3.03 -19.46 -25.98
N THR A 158 -4.34 -19.44 -25.68
CA THR A 158 -5.15 -18.24 -25.44
C THR A 158 -5.05 -17.73 -23.98
N HIS A 159 -4.34 -18.44 -23.12
CA HIS A 159 -4.22 -18.21 -21.68
C HIS A 159 -2.80 -17.74 -21.27
N LYS A 160 -2.26 -16.77 -22.00
CA LYS A 160 -0.87 -16.27 -21.81
C LYS A 160 -0.63 -15.61 -20.45
N TYR A 161 -1.52 -14.72 -20.02
CA TYR A 161 -1.35 -13.91 -18.81
C TYR A 161 -2.01 -14.55 -17.59
N VAL A 162 -1.69 -15.83 -17.34
CA VAL A 162 -2.29 -16.62 -16.27
C VAL A 162 -1.37 -16.76 -15.07
N LEU A 163 -1.84 -16.38 -13.89
CA LEU A 163 -1.23 -16.75 -12.61
C LEU A 163 -1.94 -17.99 -12.07
N GLY A 164 -1.18 -18.98 -11.58
CA GLY A 164 -1.73 -20.26 -11.13
C GLY A 164 -1.71 -21.32 -12.22
N SER A 165 -2.53 -22.36 -12.09
CA SER A 165 -2.53 -23.53 -12.97
C SER A 165 -3.81 -23.67 -13.78
N ILE A 166 -3.69 -23.99 -15.06
CA ILE A 166 -4.80 -24.33 -15.96
C ILE A 166 -4.50 -25.66 -16.67
N MET A 167 -5.52 -26.43 -16.99
CA MET A 167 -5.40 -27.76 -17.60
C MET A 167 -5.90 -27.78 -19.04
N GLY A 168 -5.45 -28.78 -19.79
CA GLY A 168 -5.93 -29.04 -21.16
C GLY A 168 -5.77 -27.83 -22.07
N ASN A 169 -6.85 -27.46 -22.77
CA ASN A 169 -6.88 -26.28 -23.64
C ASN A 169 -7.31 -24.99 -22.93
N GLY A 170 -7.78 -25.09 -21.68
CA GLY A 170 -8.18 -23.95 -20.87
C GLY A 170 -9.56 -23.36 -21.19
N ASP A 171 -10.38 -23.98 -22.05
CA ASP A 171 -11.65 -23.39 -22.50
C ASP A 171 -12.68 -23.16 -21.37
N GLU A 172 -12.51 -23.82 -20.24
CA GLU A 172 -13.36 -23.64 -19.06
C GLU A 172 -12.85 -22.54 -18.12
N GLY A 173 -11.61 -22.07 -18.34
CA GLY A 173 -10.99 -20.97 -17.62
C GLY A 173 -10.71 -21.24 -16.14
N CYS A 174 -10.57 -20.15 -15.39
CA CYS A 174 -10.25 -20.17 -13.97
C CYS A 174 -11.49 -20.41 -13.11
N LYS A 175 -12.01 -21.64 -13.15
CA LYS A 175 -13.21 -22.03 -12.40
C LYS A 175 -12.95 -22.47 -10.96
N GLY A 176 -11.70 -22.70 -10.56
CA GLY A 176 -11.33 -23.02 -9.17
C GLY A 176 -11.05 -24.51 -8.90
N ASN A 177 -11.19 -25.37 -9.89
CA ASN A 177 -10.77 -26.76 -9.85
C ASN A 177 -9.69 -27.03 -10.91
N LYS A 178 -9.05 -28.20 -10.82
CA LYS A 178 -8.03 -28.66 -11.76
C LYS A 178 -8.54 -29.85 -12.57
N ASP A 179 -9.75 -29.74 -13.11
CA ASP A 179 -10.31 -30.76 -14.00
C ASP A 179 -9.77 -30.63 -15.44
N SER A 180 -10.37 -31.31 -16.42
CA SER A 180 -9.79 -31.52 -17.76
C SER A 180 -9.42 -30.24 -18.52
N ASN A 181 -10.22 -29.17 -18.44
CA ASN A 181 -9.96 -27.90 -19.16
C ASN A 181 -10.09 -26.64 -18.28
N GLY A 182 -10.30 -26.82 -16.97
CA GLY A 182 -10.35 -25.75 -15.99
C GLY A 182 -9.03 -25.46 -15.29
N GLY A 183 -9.06 -24.46 -14.41
CA GLY A 183 -7.89 -24.09 -13.62
C GLY A 183 -8.20 -23.42 -12.28
N ARG A 184 -7.21 -23.52 -11.40
CA ARG A 184 -7.04 -22.72 -10.19
C ARG A 184 -6.09 -21.59 -10.52
N CYS A 185 -6.66 -20.48 -10.99
CA CYS A 185 -5.89 -19.44 -11.63
C CYS A 185 -6.57 -18.06 -11.61
N VAL A 186 -5.82 -17.08 -12.09
CA VAL A 186 -6.28 -15.75 -12.49
C VAL A 186 -5.75 -15.51 -13.89
N LYS A 187 -6.59 -15.05 -14.83
CA LYS A 187 -6.15 -14.61 -16.16
C LYS A 187 -6.36 -13.11 -16.28
N TYR A 188 -5.26 -12.37 -16.34
CA TYR A 188 -5.27 -10.93 -16.54
C TYR A 188 -5.53 -10.56 -18.00
N LYS A 189 -6.03 -9.34 -18.23
CA LYS A 189 -6.03 -8.79 -19.60
C LYS A 189 -4.59 -8.50 -19.98
N GLU A 190 -4.31 -8.60 -21.27
CA GLU A 190 -3.01 -8.21 -21.81
C GLU A 190 -2.62 -6.79 -21.43
N SER A 191 -3.57 -5.85 -21.51
CA SER A 191 -3.37 -4.46 -21.11
C SER A 191 -2.92 -4.29 -19.66
N ASP A 192 -3.32 -5.20 -18.78
CA ASP A 192 -3.03 -5.16 -17.34
C ASP A 192 -1.59 -5.59 -17.02
N VAL A 193 -0.92 -6.21 -18.00
CA VAL A 193 0.45 -6.73 -17.87
C VAL A 193 1.43 -5.96 -18.75
N THR A 194 1.05 -5.64 -19.98
CA THR A 194 1.94 -5.02 -20.98
C THR A 194 1.77 -3.51 -21.08
N GLY A 195 0.65 -2.96 -20.59
CA GLY A 195 0.33 -1.54 -20.73
C GLY A 195 1.02 -0.67 -19.67
N PRO A 196 1.84 0.33 -20.04
CA PRO A 196 2.53 1.20 -19.08
C PRO A 196 1.57 2.09 -18.27
N ALA A 197 0.38 2.39 -18.80
CA ALA A 197 -0.65 3.20 -18.14
C ALA A 197 -1.83 2.38 -17.58
N LYS A 198 -1.94 1.10 -17.94
CA LYS A 198 -3.12 0.24 -17.69
C LYS A 198 -2.80 -1.01 -16.89
N GLY A 199 -1.75 -1.00 -16.06
CA GLY A 199 -1.41 -2.12 -15.19
C GLY A 199 -2.55 -2.53 -14.24
N MET A 200 -2.44 -3.72 -13.64
CA MET A 200 -3.33 -4.20 -12.58
C MET A 200 -3.60 -3.09 -11.55
N GLU A 201 -4.88 -2.80 -11.33
CA GLU A 201 -5.31 -1.67 -10.50
C GLU A 201 -4.80 -1.79 -9.07
N TRP A 202 -4.82 -2.98 -8.48
CA TRP A 202 -4.30 -3.16 -7.12
C TRP A 202 -2.80 -2.87 -7.03
N LEU A 203 -2.03 -3.23 -8.06
CA LEU A 203 -0.60 -3.02 -8.10
C LEU A 203 -0.26 -1.54 -8.32
N ARG A 204 -1.06 -0.85 -9.15
CA ARG A 204 -0.94 0.61 -9.32
C ARG A 204 -1.21 1.35 -8.01
N ASN A 205 -2.30 1.02 -7.33
CA ASN A 205 -2.61 1.61 -6.02
C ASN A 205 -1.49 1.34 -4.99
N LEU A 206 -0.93 0.12 -4.98
CA LEU A 206 0.18 -0.21 -4.08
C LEU A 206 1.45 0.58 -4.39
N ARG A 207 1.76 0.79 -5.68
CA ARG A 207 2.88 1.62 -6.12
C ARG A 207 2.71 3.08 -5.74
N GLU A 208 1.52 3.65 -5.97
CA GLU A 208 1.20 5.01 -5.57
C GLU A 208 1.26 5.18 -4.04
N ALA A 209 0.78 4.19 -3.28
CA ALA A 209 0.88 4.20 -1.82
C ALA A 209 2.35 4.20 -1.35
N ALA A 210 3.21 3.44 -2.02
CA ALA A 210 4.64 3.40 -1.71
C ALA A 210 5.33 4.74 -2.01
N LEU A 211 5.06 5.34 -3.16
CA LEU A 211 5.58 6.66 -3.53
C LEU A 211 5.11 7.75 -2.54
N ALA A 212 3.83 7.74 -2.19
CA ALA A 212 3.27 8.69 -1.22
C ALA A 212 3.90 8.51 0.18
N LYS A 213 4.13 7.27 0.60
CA LYS A 213 4.79 6.98 1.88
C LYS A 213 6.24 7.46 1.90
N GLU A 214 7.01 7.20 0.85
CA GLU A 214 8.40 7.66 0.74
C GLU A 214 8.48 9.19 0.69
N ALA A 215 7.59 9.84 -0.06
CA ALA A 215 7.49 11.31 -0.09
C ALA A 215 7.14 11.89 1.29
N ALA A 216 6.21 11.27 2.02
CA ALA A 216 5.84 11.70 3.37
C ALA A 216 6.99 11.49 4.36
N GLU A 217 7.75 10.40 4.25
CA GLU A 217 8.95 10.15 5.09
C GLU A 217 10.02 11.23 4.87
N LEU A 218 10.31 11.56 3.60
CA LEU A 218 11.24 12.65 3.25
C LEU A 218 10.76 14.00 3.76
N ALA A 219 9.47 14.31 3.57
CA ALA A 219 8.87 15.56 4.04
C ALA A 219 8.91 15.69 5.57
N ASN A 220 8.63 14.61 6.31
CA ASN A 220 8.73 14.62 7.77
C ASN A 220 10.17 14.81 8.27
N ALA A 221 11.15 14.23 7.57
CA ALA A 221 12.57 14.43 7.89
C ALA A 221 12.99 15.89 7.64
N GLU A 222 12.55 16.47 6.53
CA GLU A 222 12.80 17.89 6.20
C GLU A 222 12.12 18.84 7.21
N LEU A 223 10.86 18.59 7.59
CA LEU A 223 10.18 19.34 8.64
C LEU A 223 10.97 19.32 9.95
N THR A 224 11.47 18.15 10.35
CA THR A 224 12.29 18.01 11.56
C THR A 224 13.56 18.85 11.46
N ALA A 225 14.21 18.89 10.29
CA ALA A 225 15.41 19.70 10.06
C ALA A 225 15.10 21.21 10.08
N ILE A 226 13.97 21.63 9.50
CA ILE A 226 13.51 23.03 9.54
C ILE A 226 13.20 23.45 10.97
N THR A 227 12.49 22.62 11.75
CA THR A 227 12.20 22.89 13.17
C THR A 227 13.49 23.08 13.98
N ARG A 228 14.49 22.20 13.80
CA ARG A 228 15.79 22.35 14.46
C ARG A 228 16.50 23.64 14.05
N SER A 229 16.44 24.00 12.77
CA SER A 229 17.05 25.24 12.27
C SER A 229 16.39 26.49 12.85
N LEU A 230 15.06 26.48 12.99
CA LEU A 230 14.31 27.56 13.64
C LEU A 230 14.61 27.66 15.14
N GLN A 231 14.77 26.53 15.84
CA GLN A 231 15.17 26.51 17.25
C GLN A 231 16.55 27.14 17.44
N LEU A 232 17.55 26.71 16.66
CA LEU A 232 18.89 27.30 16.71
C LEU A 232 18.89 28.80 16.40
N LEU A 233 18.06 29.22 15.43
CA LEU A 233 17.91 30.64 15.10
C LEU A 233 17.33 31.43 16.27
N SER A 234 16.30 30.90 16.94
CA SER A 234 15.71 31.48 18.14
C SER A 234 16.73 31.59 19.27
N ASP A 235 17.47 30.52 19.56
CA ASP A 235 18.48 30.48 20.62
C ASP A 235 19.60 31.51 20.35
N SER A 236 20.08 31.58 19.11
CA SER A 236 21.08 32.59 18.72
C SER A 236 20.58 34.03 18.83
N THR A 237 19.28 34.25 18.58
CA THR A 237 18.67 35.58 18.71
C THR A 237 18.57 35.97 20.18
N ASN A 238 18.18 35.04 21.06
CA ASN A 238 18.14 35.27 22.50
C ASN A 238 19.51 35.60 23.07
N LEU A 239 20.56 34.87 22.65
CA LEU A 239 21.94 35.15 23.05
C LEU A 239 22.39 36.57 22.66
N LEU A 240 22.05 37.02 21.45
CA LEU A 240 22.38 38.38 21.01
C LEU A 240 21.68 39.46 21.84
N PHE A 241 20.42 39.22 22.24
CA PHE A 241 19.70 40.14 23.12
C PHE A 241 20.29 40.16 24.54
N ASP A 242 20.67 39.01 25.09
CA ASP A 242 21.33 38.92 26.40
C ASP A 242 22.70 39.62 26.39
N GLU A 243 23.47 39.55 25.30
CA GLU A 243 24.75 40.26 25.17
C GLU A 243 24.54 41.79 25.10
N ASP A 244 23.50 42.28 24.42
CA ASP A 244 23.22 43.71 24.27
C ASP A 244 22.78 44.37 25.60
N GLU A 245 22.06 43.63 26.46
CA GLU A 245 21.69 44.08 27.81
C GLU A 245 22.87 44.17 28.78
N THR A 246 24.02 43.56 28.47
CA THR A 246 25.23 43.59 29.33
C THR A 246 26.22 44.71 29.02
N THR A 247 25.80 45.76 28.31
CA THR A 247 26.66 46.94 28.11
C THR A 247 27.06 47.56 29.47
N PRO A 248 28.37 47.68 29.80
CA PRO A 248 28.81 48.15 31.11
C PRO A 248 28.37 49.59 31.38
N ALA A 249 27.77 49.83 32.54
CA ALA A 249 27.48 51.17 33.03
C ALA A 249 28.76 52.03 33.02
N THR A 250 28.66 53.24 32.47
CA THR A 250 29.73 54.23 32.41
C THR A 250 30.30 54.47 33.83
N PRO A 251 31.63 54.48 34.03
CA PRO A 251 32.18 54.67 35.36
C PRO A 251 31.85 56.07 35.87
N THR A 252 31.07 56.15 36.94
CA THR A 252 30.85 57.38 37.69
C THR A 252 32.16 57.79 38.38
N THR A 253 32.77 58.87 37.90
CA THR A 253 33.93 59.50 38.54
C THR A 253 33.59 59.92 39.98
N PRO A 254 34.37 59.54 41.00
CA PRO A 254 34.13 59.99 42.37
C PRO A 254 34.61 61.43 42.54
N ASN A 255 33.73 62.32 43.01
CA ASN A 255 34.13 63.65 43.48
C ASN A 255 34.56 63.54 44.95
N PRO A 256 35.68 64.14 45.39
CA PRO A 256 36.18 63.97 46.74
C PRO A 256 35.50 64.96 47.68
N SER A 257 34.90 64.46 48.78
CA SER A 257 34.48 65.31 49.90
C SER A 257 35.29 64.95 51.14
N THR A 258 36.14 65.89 51.51
CA THR A 258 36.85 65.98 52.78
C THR A 258 35.88 66.19 53.94
N ALA A 259 35.90 65.30 54.92
CA ALA A 259 35.44 65.58 56.27
C ALA A 259 36.30 64.80 57.28
N GLY A 260 37.44 65.39 57.63
CA GLY A 260 38.19 65.03 58.83
C GLY A 260 37.49 65.60 60.06
N SER A 261 37.24 64.72 61.03
CA SER A 261 36.51 64.94 62.27
C SER A 261 37.42 65.44 63.41
N LYS A 262 36.77 66.06 64.42
CA LYS A 262 37.13 66.21 65.87
C LYS A 262 37.88 67.49 66.28
N ALA A 263 37.68 68.07 67.46
CA ALA A 263 36.70 67.95 68.55
C ALA A 263 37.05 69.03 69.61
N GLN A 264 36.04 69.67 70.21
CA GLN A 264 35.87 69.98 71.66
C GLN A 264 34.67 70.90 71.86
#